data_AF-A0A0E3C0U0-F1
#
_entry.id   AF-A0A0E3C0U0-F1
#
_cell.length_a   1.000
_cell.length_b   1.000
_cell.length_c   1.000
_cell.angle_alpha   90.00
_cell.angle_beta   90.00
_cell.angle_gamma   90.00
#
_symmetry.space_group_name_H-M   'P 1'
#
loop_
_entity.id
_entity.type
_entity.pdbx_description
1 polymer ?
#
loop_
_entity_poly.entity_id
_entity_poly.type
_entity_poly.pdbx_seq_one_letter_code
_entity_poly.pdbx_strand_id
1 'polypeptide(L)'
;MWCTVYQLYEDGQRLPPEIAQAHGAYGWLYMYSKVPGTGMPKNKAYLLPEPGAHPGIKDVIEPLSCCNLVAIDKGSMRLNGSRTYTQSFIRQAWICVPGERADAPR
;
A
#
# COMPACT_ATOMS: atom_id res chain seq x y z
N MET A 1 7.24 -1.77 -7.89
CA MET A 1 7.12 -3.20 -8.23
C MET A 1 5.65 -3.54 -8.45
N TRP A 2 5.32 -4.46 -9.35
CA TRP A 2 3.94 -4.93 -9.49
C TRP A 2 3.58 -5.86 -8.34
N CYS A 3 2.43 -5.61 -7.71
CA CYS A 3 1.91 -6.44 -6.64
C CYS A 3 0.42 -6.26 -6.43
N THR A 4 -0.19 -7.26 -5.82
CA THR A 4 -1.50 -7.16 -5.21
C THR A 4 -1.35 -6.72 -3.76
N VAL A 5 -2.08 -5.69 -3.37
CA VAL A 5 -2.06 -5.12 -2.03
C VAL A 5 -3.40 -5.39 -1.34
N TYR A 6 -3.32 -5.90 -0.12
CA TYR A 6 -4.47 -6.13 0.75
C TYR A 6 -4.38 -5.20 1.94
N GLN A 7 -5.33 -4.27 2.05
CA GLN A 7 -5.42 -3.38 3.20
C GLN A 7 -5.90 -4.16 4.43
N LEU A 8 -5.19 -4.02 5.55
CA LEU A 8 -5.50 -4.74 6.80
C LEU A 8 -6.28 -3.88 7.80
N TYR A 9 -6.30 -2.57 7.60
CA TYR A 9 -6.94 -1.64 8.52
C TYR A 9 -7.75 -0.60 7.76
N GLU A 10 -8.91 -0.22 8.27
CA GLU A 10 -9.69 0.91 7.78
C GLU A 10 -10.06 1.77 8.98
N ASP A 11 -9.73 3.07 8.91
CA ASP A 11 -9.91 4.02 10.03
C ASP A 11 -9.40 3.52 11.39
N GLY A 12 -8.29 2.78 11.38
CA GLY A 12 -7.62 2.25 12.57
C GLY A 12 -8.21 0.95 13.10
N GLN A 13 -9.32 0.48 12.52
CA GLN A 13 -9.91 -0.82 12.83
C GLN A 13 -9.32 -1.90 11.94
N ARG A 14 -9.04 -3.07 12.50
CA ARG A 14 -8.53 -4.20 11.72
C ARG A 14 -9.66 -4.83 10.91
N LEU A 15 -9.44 -4.99 9.60
CA LEU A 15 -10.37 -5.66 8.70
C LEU A 15 -10.35 -7.19 8.90
N PRO A 16 -11.50 -7.87 8.79
CA PRO A 16 -11.55 -9.32 8.67
C PRO A 16 -10.77 -9.80 7.44
N PRO A 17 -10.14 -10.99 7.48
CA PRO A 17 -9.37 -11.52 6.36
C PRO A 17 -10.15 -11.60 5.04
N GLU A 18 -11.42 -11.97 5.10
CA GLU A 18 -12.30 -12.15 3.95
C GLU A 18 -12.57 -10.82 3.25
N ILE A 19 -12.78 -9.77 4.05
CA ILE A 19 -12.95 -8.40 3.55
C ILE A 19 -11.64 -7.89 2.96
N ALA A 20 -10.51 -8.04 3.67
CA ALA A 20 -9.22 -7.62 3.16
C ALA A 20 -8.88 -8.27 1.81
N GLN A 21 -9.18 -9.57 1.65
CA GLN A 21 -8.98 -10.30 0.40
C GLN A 21 -9.90 -9.84 -0.72
N ALA A 22 -11.18 -9.62 -0.44
CA ALA A 22 -12.15 -9.14 -1.42
C ALA A 22 -11.81 -7.73 -1.96
N HIS A 23 -11.14 -6.91 -1.16
CA HIS A 23 -10.69 -5.56 -1.52
C HIS A 23 -9.23 -5.51 -2.00
N GLY A 24 -8.68 -6.63 -2.46
CA GLY A 24 -7.33 -6.69 -3.02
C GLY A 24 -7.15 -5.75 -4.22
N ALA A 25 -6.13 -4.91 -4.18
CA ALA A 25 -5.83 -3.94 -5.23
C ALA A 25 -4.53 -4.28 -5.95
N TYR A 26 -4.58 -4.44 -7.27
CA TYR A 26 -3.37 -4.60 -8.07
C TYR A 26 -2.82 -3.24 -8.53
N GLY A 27 -1.50 -3.08 -8.43
CA GLY A 27 -0.84 -1.87 -8.91
C GLY A 27 0.68 -1.91 -8.77
N TRP A 28 1.31 -0.80 -9.15
CA TRP A 28 2.73 -0.59 -8.97
C TRP A 28 3.00 0.04 -7.61
N LEU A 29 3.49 -0.76 -6.67
CA LEU A 29 3.96 -0.29 -5.38
C LEU A 29 5.24 0.52 -5.56
N TYR A 30 5.16 1.79 -5.18
CA TYR A 30 6.26 2.74 -5.20
C TYR A 30 6.48 3.31 -3.81
N MET A 31 7.72 3.27 -3.32
CA MET A 31 8.10 3.82 -2.03
C MET A 31 9.34 4.70 -2.21
N TYR A 32 9.32 5.88 -1.58
CA TYR A 32 10.52 6.69 -1.41
C TYR A 32 10.80 6.92 0.07
N SER A 33 12.08 6.95 0.43
CA SER A 33 12.56 7.22 1.79
C SER A 33 13.00 8.67 1.99
N LYS A 34 13.15 9.41 0.90
CA LYS A 34 13.57 10.82 0.88
C LYS A 34 12.78 11.58 -0.16
N VAL A 35 12.54 12.86 0.09
CA VAL A 35 11.92 13.77 -0.88
C VAL A 35 12.86 13.96 -2.07
N PRO A 36 12.43 13.70 -3.32
CA PRO A 36 13.21 14.01 -4.50
C PRO A 36 13.58 15.50 -4.55
N GLY A 37 14.84 15.81 -4.85
CA GLY A 37 15.34 17.19 -4.91
C GLY A 37 15.95 17.70 -3.60
N THR A 38 15.27 17.54 -2.46
CA THR A 38 15.77 18.06 -1.17
C THR A 38 16.51 17.03 -0.33
N GLY A 39 16.31 15.73 -0.58
CA GLY A 39 16.93 14.65 0.18
C GLY A 39 16.41 14.50 1.62
N MET A 40 15.43 15.32 2.02
CA MET A 40 14.84 15.27 3.36
C MET A 40 14.17 13.91 3.60
N PRO A 41 14.31 13.29 4.79
CA PRO A 41 13.65 12.03 5.11
C PRO A 41 12.14 12.16 4.98
N LYS A 42 11.53 11.31 4.16
CA LYS A 42 10.07 11.19 4.03
C LYS A 42 9.75 9.81 3.53
N ASN A 43 9.41 8.91 4.45
CA ASN A 43 9.00 7.55 4.12
C ASN A 43 7.52 7.57 3.71
N LYS A 44 7.27 7.46 2.42
CA LYS A 44 5.90 7.39 1.90
C LYS A 44 5.79 6.32 0.82
N ALA A 45 4.68 5.60 0.84
CA ALA A 45 4.37 4.54 -0.09
C ALA A 45 3.05 4.80 -0.82
N TYR A 46 3.02 4.43 -2.08
CA TYR A 46 1.91 4.64 -3.01
C TYR A 46 1.63 3.34 -3.76
N LEU A 47 0.38 3.09 -4.06
CA LEU A 47 -0.02 2.06 -5.00
C LEU A 47 -0.58 2.74 -6.26
N LEU A 48 0.27 2.84 -7.28
CA LEU A 48 -0.10 3.45 -8.54
C LEU A 48 -0.90 2.44 -9.37
N PRO A 49 -1.96 2.86 -10.06
CA PRO A 49 -2.74 1.98 -10.91
C PRO A 49 -1.94 1.51 -12.14
N GLU A 50 -2.44 0.49 -12.82
CA GLU A 50 -1.89 0.03 -14.10
C GLU A 50 -2.07 1.09 -15.22
N PRO A 51 -1.15 1.18 -16.20
CA PRO A 51 -1.34 2.00 -17.39
C PRO A 51 -2.70 1.75 -18.05
N GLY A 52 -3.44 2.82 -18.32
CA GLY A 52 -4.77 2.74 -18.93
C GLY A 52 -5.93 2.64 -17.93
N ALA A 53 -5.67 2.69 -16.61
CA ALA A 53 -6.74 2.87 -15.63
C ALA A 53 -7.55 4.15 -15.87
N HIS A 54 -8.82 4.13 -15.47
CA HIS A 54 -9.75 5.24 -15.71
C HIS A 54 -9.17 6.58 -15.20
N PRO A 55 -9.28 7.67 -15.99
CA PRO A 55 -8.79 8.98 -15.58
C PRO A 55 -9.51 9.41 -14.30
N GLY A 56 -8.79 9.46 -13.18
CA GLY A 56 -9.34 9.80 -11.86
C GLY A 56 -8.90 8.86 -10.75
N ILE A 57 -8.55 7.61 -11.08
CA ILE A 57 -7.96 6.67 -10.12
C ILE A 57 -6.46 6.96 -10.11
N LYS A 58 -5.96 7.71 -9.13
CA LYS A 58 -4.50 7.98 -8.97
C LYS A 58 -3.86 7.08 -7.93
N ASP A 59 -4.61 6.73 -6.90
CA ASP A 59 -4.21 5.87 -5.80
C ASP A 59 -5.33 4.82 -5.63
N VAL A 60 -5.07 3.55 -5.94
CA VAL A 60 -6.09 2.50 -5.78
C VAL A 60 -6.38 2.25 -4.30
N ILE A 61 -5.35 2.45 -3.46
CA ILE A 61 -5.43 2.51 -2.02
C ILE A 61 -4.70 3.78 -1.57
N GLU A 62 -5.22 4.46 -0.56
CA GLU A 62 -4.65 5.71 -0.05
C GLU A 62 -3.18 5.58 0.38
N PRO A 63 -2.30 6.52 0.02
CA PRO A 63 -0.88 6.42 0.34
C PRO A 63 -0.60 6.34 1.84
N LEU A 64 0.35 5.48 2.22
CA LEU A 64 0.83 5.40 3.61
C LEU A 64 2.00 6.35 3.83
N SER A 65 1.99 7.01 4.98
CA SER A 65 3.08 7.84 5.52
C SER A 65 3.84 7.09 6.62
N CYS A 66 5.03 7.57 6.97
CA CYS A 66 5.89 6.99 8.00
C CYS A 66 6.12 5.49 7.80
N CYS A 67 6.30 5.10 6.54
CA CYS A 67 6.27 3.71 6.13
C CYS A 67 7.47 2.89 6.58
N ASN A 68 7.22 1.63 6.91
CA ASN A 68 8.22 0.58 7.08
C ASN A 68 7.79 -0.70 6.35
N LEU A 69 8.63 -1.17 5.43
CA LEU A 69 8.39 -2.38 4.64
C LEU A 69 9.24 -3.53 5.22
N VAL A 70 8.59 -4.65 5.51
CA VAL A 70 9.24 -5.83 6.08
C VAL A 70 8.87 -7.05 5.23
N ALA A 71 9.85 -7.85 4.83
CA ALA A 71 9.59 -9.14 4.21
C ALA A 71 8.94 -10.08 5.25
N ILE A 72 7.90 -10.79 4.84
CA ILE A 72 7.23 -11.81 5.65
C ILE A 72 7.27 -13.15 4.90
N ASP A 73 6.70 -14.19 5.51
CA ASP A 73 6.77 -15.55 4.95
C ASP A 73 6.27 -15.66 3.50
N LYS A 74 6.82 -16.64 2.79
CA LYS A 74 6.40 -17.05 1.43
C LYS A 74 6.49 -15.94 0.37
N GLY A 75 7.48 -15.05 0.47
CA GLY A 75 7.74 -14.03 -0.55
C GLY A 75 6.77 -12.84 -0.52
N SER A 76 5.90 -12.77 0.48
CA SER A 76 5.04 -11.60 0.71
C SER A 76 5.78 -10.54 1.51
N MET A 77 5.26 -9.32 1.51
CA MET A 77 5.78 -8.23 2.33
C MET A 77 4.65 -7.62 3.15
N ARG A 78 4.99 -7.08 4.31
CA ARG A 78 4.12 -6.26 5.12
C ARG A 78 4.62 -4.83 5.13
N LEU A 79 3.76 -3.92 4.69
CA LEU A 79 4.01 -2.49 4.77
C LEU A 79 3.20 -1.92 5.93
N ASN A 80 3.84 -1.30 6.91
CA ASN A 80 3.16 -0.59 8.00
C ASN A 80 3.32 0.92 7.79
N GLY A 81 2.33 1.70 8.19
CA GLY A 81 2.40 3.15 8.11
C GLY A 81 1.19 3.82 8.77
N SER A 82 0.94 5.06 8.39
CA SER A 82 -0.20 5.86 8.83
C SER A 82 -0.87 6.58 7.66
N ARG A 83 -2.18 6.84 7.78
CA ARG A 83 -2.94 7.64 6.79
C ARG A 83 -2.51 9.11 6.81
N THR A 84 -2.21 9.64 7.99
CA THR A 84 -1.87 11.05 8.21
C THR A 84 -0.48 11.22 8.83
N TYR A 85 0.11 12.40 8.63
CA TYR A 85 1.34 12.84 9.29
C TYR A 85 1.07 13.63 10.59
N THR A 86 -0.20 13.81 10.95
CA THR A 86 -0.67 14.65 12.08
C THR A 86 -0.91 13.83 13.36
N GLN A 87 -1.28 14.51 14.45
CA GLN A 87 -1.40 13.96 15.82
C GLN A 87 -2.28 12.70 15.95
N SER A 88 -3.22 12.47 15.03
CA SER A 88 -4.05 11.26 15.00
C SER A 88 -3.34 10.17 14.20
N PHE A 89 -2.39 9.47 14.83
CA PHE A 89 -1.68 8.35 14.19
C PHE A 89 -2.64 7.16 13.98
N ILE A 90 -3.41 7.20 12.90
CA ILE A 90 -4.29 6.09 12.52
C ILE A 90 -3.40 5.01 11.91
N ARG A 91 -3.20 3.93 12.67
CA ARG A 91 -2.40 2.78 12.25
C ARG A 91 -2.97 2.20 10.97
N GLN A 92 -2.08 2.00 10.01
CA GLN A 92 -2.39 1.34 8.75
C GLN A 92 -1.36 0.26 8.45
N ALA A 93 -1.80 -0.80 7.78
CA ALA A 93 -0.91 -1.84 7.32
C ALA A 93 -1.46 -2.53 6.07
N TRP A 94 -0.56 -2.92 5.19
CA TRP A 94 -0.85 -3.65 3.96
C TRP A 94 -0.06 -4.95 3.93
N ILE A 95 -0.66 -5.98 3.34
CA ILE A 95 0.07 -7.12 2.80
C ILE A 95 0.27 -6.89 1.31
N CYS A 96 1.53 -6.95 0.86
CA CYS A 96 1.90 -6.80 -0.53
C CYS A 96 2.40 -8.14 -1.05
N VAL A 97 1.72 -8.68 -2.05
CA VAL A 97 2.09 -9.95 -2.71
C VAL A 97 2.65 -9.62 -4.10
N PRO A 98 3.98 -9.75 -4.32
CA PRO A 98 4.57 -9.60 -5.64
C PRO A 98 3.92 -10.56 -6.63
N GLY A 99 3.62 -10.10 -7.85
CA GLY A 99 3.00 -10.94 -8.86
C GLY A 99 2.50 -10.16 -10.06
N GLU A 100 1.93 -10.88 -11.02
CA GLU A 100 1.28 -10.30 -12.19
C GLU A 100 -0.21 -10.07 -11.92
N ARG A 101 -0.87 -9.29 -12.79
CA ARG A 101 -2.30 -8.99 -12.65
C ARG A 101 -3.17 -10.25 -12.66
N ALA A 102 -2.74 -11.29 -13.38
CA ALA A 102 -3.44 -12.57 -13.46
C ALA A 102 -3.55 -13.29 -12.10
N ASP A 103 -2.64 -12.98 -11.16
CA ASP A 103 -2.58 -13.57 -9.82
C ASP A 103 -3.45 -12.81 -8.80
N ALA A 104 -3.99 -11.65 -9.17
CA ALA A 104 -4.84 -10.84 -8.31
C ALA A 104 -6.28 -11.43 -8.24
N PRO A 105 -6.96 -11.34 -7.07
CA PRO A 105 -8.36 -11.71 -6.96
C PRO A 105 -9.21 -10.84 -7.89
N ARG A 106 -10.22 -11.45 -8.52
CA ARG A 106 -11.13 -10.79 -9.46
C ARG A 106 -12.27 -10.05 -8.77
#